data_AF-A0AAN6WSP5-F1
#
_entry.id   AF-A0AAN6WSP5-F1
#
_cell.length_a   1.000
_cell.length_b   1.000
_cell.length_c   1.000
_cell.angle_alpha   90.00
_cell.angle_beta   90.00
_cell.angle_gamma   90.00
#
_symmetry.space_group_name_H-M   'P 1'
#
loop_
_entity.id
_entity.type
_entity.pdbx_description
1 polymer ?
#
loop_
_entity_poly.entity_id
_entity_poly.type
_entity_poly.pdbx_seq_one_letter_code
_entity_poly.pdbx_strand_id
1 'polypeptide(L)'
;MKLLAFLSLAASTALAQTLFCGSAPYYPSDYTCYQPGNILCPTLYGQPTLPCNGACYSPDMYSCSSNGQLQLLPLATTASPPFKLQVYSSNPALNNLFAKVCGLAFNVGANAQTCVYCYNAPPLYVCSTYQNQTVLLQSGAMDVDVPGDQYWFIDPPTGRLRTTGAGKGAGYGLSYAGKNATIYHDGYFSYTGTSYWLACLDPTQSQVYNIYAPIGSAAGRTDCERIKLAAVSTTNPKEGAYSYT
;
A
#
# COMPACT_ATOMS: atom_id res chain seq x y z
N MET A 1 -45.88 -19.71 -26.69
CA MET A 1 -44.67 -20.48 -26.32
C MET A 1 -43.49 -19.52 -26.21
N LYS A 2 -43.04 -19.18 -25.00
CA LYS A 2 -41.81 -18.41 -24.78
C LYS A 2 -40.76 -19.38 -24.21
N LEU A 3 -39.71 -19.62 -24.98
CA LEU A 3 -38.55 -20.42 -24.57
C LEU A 3 -37.77 -19.66 -23.48
N LEU A 4 -37.60 -20.29 -22.31
CA LEU A 4 -36.66 -19.88 -21.27
C LEU A 4 -35.31 -20.53 -21.57
N ALA A 5 -34.30 -19.71 -21.91
CA ALA A 5 -32.92 -20.16 -22.02
C ALA A 5 -32.26 -20.09 -20.63
N PHE A 6 -31.94 -21.25 -20.07
CA PHE A 6 -31.11 -21.39 -18.88
C PHE A 6 -29.64 -21.25 -19.28
N LEU A 7 -29.00 -20.14 -18.91
CA LEU A 7 -27.54 -20.02 -18.95
C LEU A 7 -26.95 -20.77 -17.75
N SER A 8 -26.27 -21.88 -18.01
CA SER A 8 -25.44 -22.59 -17.04
C SER A 8 -24.13 -21.83 -16.82
N LEU A 9 -23.96 -21.23 -15.62
CA LEU A 9 -22.65 -20.75 -15.17
C LEU A 9 -21.78 -21.96 -14.82
N ALA A 10 -20.79 -22.26 -15.66
CA ALA A 10 -19.71 -23.17 -15.31
C ALA A 10 -18.78 -22.46 -14.32
N ALA A 11 -18.82 -22.85 -13.05
CA ALA A 11 -17.86 -22.41 -12.05
C ALA A 11 -16.52 -23.13 -12.32
N SER A 12 -15.54 -22.42 -12.87
CA SER A 12 -14.17 -22.90 -13.00
C SER A 12 -13.52 -22.92 -11.62
N THR A 13 -13.58 -24.06 -10.91
CA THR A 13 -12.75 -24.28 -9.73
C THR A 13 -11.31 -24.43 -10.19
N ALA A 14 -10.51 -23.37 -10.09
CA ALA A 14 -9.07 -23.48 -10.23
C ALA A 14 -8.54 -24.39 -9.10
N LEU A 15 -8.22 -25.64 -9.42
CA LEU A 15 -7.52 -26.53 -8.51
C LEU A 15 -6.17 -25.89 -8.18
N ALA A 16 -5.93 -25.63 -6.90
CA ALA A 16 -4.64 -25.15 -6.44
C ALA A 16 -3.56 -26.18 -6.83
N GLN A 17 -2.75 -25.84 -7.83
CA GLN A 17 -1.71 -26.72 -8.34
C GLN A 17 -0.62 -26.90 -7.27
N THR A 18 -0.44 -28.12 -6.80
CA THR A 18 0.70 -28.47 -5.93
C THR A 18 1.96 -28.60 -6.78
N LEU A 19 3.01 -27.87 -6.42
CA LEU A 19 4.34 -27.95 -7.03
C LEU A 19 5.33 -28.60 -6.06
N PHE A 20 6.55 -28.91 -6.53
CA PHE A 20 7.60 -29.50 -5.71
C PHE A 20 8.85 -28.62 -5.67
N CYS A 21 9.42 -28.45 -4.49
CA CYS A 21 10.72 -27.83 -4.25
C CYS A 21 11.68 -28.90 -3.73
N GLY A 22 12.51 -29.46 -4.61
CA GLY A 22 13.18 -30.73 -4.32
C GLY A 22 12.13 -31.85 -4.12
N SER A 23 12.09 -32.44 -2.92
CA SER A 23 11.09 -33.45 -2.55
C SER A 23 9.88 -32.88 -1.78
N ALA A 24 9.89 -31.60 -1.41
CA ALA A 24 8.83 -30.99 -0.61
C ALA A 24 7.69 -30.47 -1.51
N PRO A 25 6.44 -30.96 -1.36
CA PRO A 25 5.29 -30.38 -2.04
C PRO A 25 4.91 -29.03 -1.42
N TYR A 26 4.47 -28.08 -2.24
CA TYR A 26 4.02 -26.76 -1.78
C TYR A 26 2.93 -26.16 -2.68
N TYR A 27 2.19 -25.19 -2.14
CA TYR A 27 1.26 -24.36 -2.90
C TYR A 27 1.93 -23.05 -3.30
N PRO A 28 1.93 -22.67 -4.59
CA PRO A 28 2.55 -21.41 -5.06
C PRO A 28 1.94 -20.14 -4.48
N SER A 29 0.71 -20.21 -3.97
CA SER A 29 0.08 -19.09 -3.24
C SER A 29 0.75 -18.82 -1.89
N ASP A 30 1.34 -19.84 -1.28
CA ASP A 30 1.77 -19.81 0.12
C ASP A 30 3.29 -19.83 0.24
N TYR A 31 4.00 -20.36 -0.77
CA TYR A 31 5.45 -20.46 -0.79
C TYR A 31 6.03 -20.23 -2.17
N THR A 32 7.29 -19.79 -2.20
CA THR A 32 8.13 -19.72 -3.38
C THR A 32 9.35 -20.63 -3.18
N CYS A 33 9.65 -21.44 -4.19
CA CYS A 33 10.82 -22.31 -4.22
C CYS A 33 12.00 -21.60 -4.91
N TYR A 34 13.14 -21.52 -4.24
CA TYR A 34 14.35 -20.90 -4.77
C TYR A 34 15.42 -21.94 -5.12
N GLN A 35 16.10 -21.70 -6.25
CA GLN A 35 17.21 -22.51 -6.75
C GLN A 35 18.48 -21.64 -6.90
N PRO A 36 19.68 -22.20 -6.70
CA PRO A 36 19.97 -23.56 -6.23
C PRO A 36 19.68 -23.74 -4.73
N GLY A 37 19.36 -24.96 -4.30
CA GLY A 37 19.27 -25.32 -2.87
C GLY A 37 17.89 -25.74 -2.37
N ASN A 38 16.87 -25.77 -3.23
CA ASN A 38 15.51 -26.19 -2.88
C ASN A 38 14.97 -25.49 -1.61
N ILE A 39 15.23 -24.19 -1.46
CA ILE A 39 14.79 -23.42 -0.29
C ILE A 39 13.35 -22.96 -0.51
N LEU A 40 12.46 -23.39 0.38
CA LEU A 40 11.06 -22.95 0.41
C LEU A 40 10.92 -21.74 1.34
N CYS A 41 10.53 -20.61 0.76
CA CYS A 41 10.27 -19.39 1.50
C CYS A 41 8.79 -19.01 1.46
N PRO A 42 8.17 -18.66 2.60
CA PRO A 42 6.75 -18.32 2.64
C PRO A 42 6.45 -17.03 1.88
N THR A 43 5.26 -16.96 1.31
CA THR A 43 4.66 -15.75 0.75
C THR A 43 3.85 -15.07 1.84
N LEU A 44 4.28 -13.87 2.25
CA LEU A 44 3.63 -13.08 3.29
C LEU A 44 2.84 -11.94 2.65
N TYR A 45 1.51 -12.00 2.79
CA TYR A 45 0.58 -10.98 2.28
C TYR A 45 0.77 -10.70 0.78
N GLY A 46 0.81 -11.76 -0.03
CA GLY A 46 1.01 -11.67 -1.48
C GLY A 46 2.45 -11.46 -1.95
N GLN A 47 3.41 -11.32 -1.03
CA GLN A 47 4.79 -11.07 -1.38
C GLN A 47 5.73 -12.19 -0.91
N PRO A 48 6.51 -12.80 -1.81
CA PRO A 48 7.43 -13.86 -1.45
C PRO A 48 8.57 -13.32 -0.58
N THR A 49 8.89 -14.04 0.49
CA THR A 49 10.13 -13.82 1.23
C THR A 49 11.32 -14.39 0.43
N LEU A 50 12.50 -13.79 0.58
CA LEU A 50 13.70 -14.19 -0.15
C LEU A 50 14.64 -15.02 0.75
N PRO A 51 15.41 -15.97 0.19
CA PRO A 51 16.40 -16.70 0.95
C PRO A 51 17.66 -15.86 1.22
N CYS A 52 18.23 -15.98 2.42
CA CYS A 52 19.53 -15.47 2.82
C CYS A 52 20.18 -16.46 3.78
N ASN A 53 21.27 -17.12 3.33
CA ASN A 53 22.03 -18.09 4.11
C ASN A 53 21.16 -19.17 4.79
N GLY A 54 20.19 -19.73 4.05
CA GLY A 54 19.31 -20.80 4.54
C GLY A 54 18.07 -20.35 5.32
N ALA A 55 17.93 -19.05 5.62
CA ALA A 55 16.72 -18.47 6.22
C ALA A 55 15.95 -17.61 5.21
N CYS A 56 14.67 -17.36 5.45
CA CYS A 56 13.84 -16.51 4.61
C CYS A 56 13.62 -15.14 5.27
N TYR A 57 13.71 -14.06 4.50
CA TYR A 57 13.55 -12.68 4.99
C TYR A 57 12.57 -11.88 4.14
N SER A 58 11.97 -10.85 4.72
CA SER A 58 11.11 -9.91 3.98
C SER A 58 11.97 -8.91 3.22
N PRO A 59 11.94 -8.90 1.87
CA PRO A 59 12.79 -8.00 1.07
C PRO A 59 12.45 -6.52 1.27
N ASP A 60 11.28 -6.21 1.81
CA ASP A 60 10.86 -4.82 2.08
C ASP A 60 11.47 -4.25 3.37
N MET A 61 12.09 -5.08 4.21
CA MET A 61 12.67 -4.63 5.48
C MET A 61 14.15 -4.93 5.57
N TYR A 62 14.61 -5.95 4.85
CA TYR A 62 16.00 -6.39 4.91
C TYR A 62 16.57 -6.58 3.51
N SER A 63 17.88 -6.52 3.42
CA SER A 63 18.67 -7.01 2.30
C SER A 63 19.59 -8.15 2.78
N CYS A 64 19.98 -9.03 1.87
CA CYS A 64 21.00 -10.03 2.11
C CYS A 64 22.33 -9.54 1.53
N SER A 65 23.32 -9.33 2.40
CA SER A 65 24.68 -8.98 1.96
C SER A 65 25.35 -10.13 1.22
N SER A 66 26.42 -9.82 0.48
CA SER A 66 27.24 -10.82 -0.24
C SER A 66 27.80 -11.91 0.68
N ASN A 67 27.98 -11.64 1.97
CA ASN A 67 28.47 -12.59 2.97
C ASN A 67 27.33 -13.40 3.63
N GLY A 68 26.10 -13.32 3.12
CA GLY A 68 24.95 -14.05 3.66
C GLY A 68 24.43 -13.50 4.99
N GLN A 69 24.74 -12.25 5.32
CA GLN A 69 24.22 -11.57 6.52
C GLN A 69 23.04 -10.68 6.16
N LEU A 70 21.96 -10.78 6.95
CA LEU A 70 20.82 -9.88 6.85
C LEU A 70 21.18 -8.48 7.36
N GLN A 71 20.82 -7.48 6.58
CA GLN A 71 20.98 -6.07 6.91
C GLN A 71 19.63 -5.39 6.80
N LEU A 72 19.32 -4.48 7.72
CA LEU A 72 18.11 -3.68 7.64
C LEU A 72 18.21 -2.73 6.45
N LEU A 73 17.12 -2.54 5.71
CA LEU A 73 17.07 -1.51 4.68
C LEU A 73 17.27 -0.13 5.31
N PRO A 74 17.88 0.83 4.58
CA PRO A 74 17.97 2.21 5.03
C PRO A 74 16.58 2.78 5.32
N LEU A 75 16.47 3.52 6.42
CA LEU A 75 15.26 4.29 6.69
C LEU A 75 15.20 5.49 5.76
N ALA A 76 14.03 5.75 5.20
CA ALA A 76 13.76 6.95 4.44
C ALA A 76 13.76 8.16 5.38
N THR A 77 14.37 9.25 4.94
CA THR A 77 14.48 10.51 5.70
C THR A 77 13.86 11.64 4.90
N THR A 78 13.84 12.86 5.45
CA THR A 78 13.39 14.04 4.70
C THR A 78 14.28 14.40 3.51
N ALA A 79 15.46 13.78 3.37
CA ALA A 79 16.32 13.89 2.20
C ALA A 79 16.05 12.80 1.15
N SER A 80 15.20 11.82 1.46
CA SER A 80 14.80 10.78 0.50
C SER A 80 13.81 11.33 -0.54
N PRO A 81 13.73 10.73 -1.74
CA PRO A 81 12.76 11.14 -2.74
C PRO A 81 11.31 10.98 -2.25
N PRO A 82 10.34 11.74 -2.77
CA PRO A 82 8.92 11.46 -2.57
C PRO A 82 8.58 10.02 -2.96
N PHE A 83 7.49 9.47 -2.42
CA PHE A 83 7.14 8.08 -2.66
C PHE A 83 5.63 7.88 -2.83
N LYS A 84 5.29 6.76 -3.48
CA LYS A 84 3.93 6.23 -3.58
C LYS A 84 3.82 4.98 -2.73
N LEU A 85 2.61 4.64 -2.28
CA LEU A 85 2.37 3.41 -1.54
C LEU A 85 1.85 2.33 -2.50
N GLN A 86 2.66 1.31 -2.76
CA GLN A 86 2.23 0.11 -3.47
C GLN A 86 1.69 -0.92 -2.48
N VAL A 87 0.61 -1.60 -2.85
CA VAL A 87 -0.05 -2.63 -2.05
C VAL A 87 0.36 -4.01 -2.53
N TYR A 88 0.85 -4.84 -1.61
CA TYR A 88 0.97 -6.29 -1.83
C TYR A 88 -0.09 -7.03 -1.05
N SER A 89 -0.73 -8.00 -1.70
CA SER A 89 -1.82 -8.78 -1.14
C SER A 89 -1.95 -10.13 -1.81
N SER A 90 -2.41 -11.14 -1.07
CA SER A 90 -2.79 -12.43 -1.67
C SER A 90 -4.05 -12.32 -2.52
N ASN A 91 -4.86 -11.27 -2.31
CA ASN A 91 -5.98 -10.92 -3.17
C ASN A 91 -5.50 -10.27 -4.49
N PRO A 92 -5.69 -10.92 -5.66
CA PRO A 92 -5.26 -10.37 -6.94
C PRO A 92 -5.91 -9.04 -7.32
N ALA A 93 -7.09 -8.73 -6.77
CA ALA A 93 -7.77 -7.45 -7.01
C ALA A 93 -7.10 -6.26 -6.31
N LEU A 94 -6.15 -6.53 -5.39
CA LEU A 94 -5.41 -5.53 -4.63
C LEU A 94 -3.92 -5.54 -4.96
N ASN A 95 -3.37 -6.69 -5.31
CA ASN A 95 -1.93 -6.88 -5.46
C ASN A 95 -1.33 -5.98 -6.56
N ASN A 96 -0.19 -5.37 -6.25
CA ASN A 96 0.56 -4.44 -7.10
C ASN A 96 -0.16 -3.12 -7.44
N LEU A 97 -1.33 -2.83 -6.84
CA LEU A 97 -2.00 -1.53 -7.01
C LEU A 97 -1.36 -0.46 -6.13
N PHE A 98 -1.41 0.80 -6.58
CA PHE A 98 -1.04 1.94 -5.75
C PHE A 98 -2.24 2.44 -4.94
N ALA A 99 -1.99 2.83 -3.68
CA ALA A 99 -2.96 3.54 -2.87
C ALA A 99 -3.27 4.91 -3.48
N LYS A 100 -4.53 5.31 -3.38
CA LYS A 100 -5.07 6.57 -3.91
C LYS A 100 -5.82 7.32 -2.83
N VAL A 101 -5.82 8.65 -2.89
CA VAL A 101 -6.55 9.50 -1.93
C VAL A 101 -7.85 10.01 -2.54
N CYS A 102 -8.96 9.77 -1.84
CA CYS A 102 -10.25 10.42 -2.10
C CYS A 102 -11.07 10.53 -0.81
N GLY A 103 -11.79 11.63 -0.60
CA GLY A 103 -12.57 11.86 0.61
C GLY A 103 -11.69 11.95 1.86
N LEU A 104 -10.49 12.52 1.72
CA LEU A 104 -9.44 12.63 2.75
C LEU A 104 -9.00 11.28 3.35
N ALA A 105 -9.11 10.20 2.57
CA ALA A 105 -8.75 8.85 2.99
C ALA A 105 -7.96 8.11 1.91
N PHE A 106 -7.06 7.23 2.35
CA PHE A 106 -6.32 6.34 1.47
C PHE A 106 -7.12 5.07 1.18
N ASN A 107 -7.22 4.75 -0.10
CA ASN A 107 -7.99 3.63 -0.62
C ASN A 107 -7.16 2.84 -1.65
N VAL A 108 -7.50 1.57 -1.84
CA VAL A 108 -6.94 0.71 -2.90
C VAL A 108 -8.06 -0.11 -3.54
N GLY A 109 -7.83 -0.58 -4.76
CA GLY A 109 -8.76 -1.43 -5.50
C GLY A 109 -9.02 -0.89 -6.91
N ALA A 110 -9.67 -1.70 -7.74
CA ALA A 110 -9.88 -1.41 -9.16
C ALA A 110 -10.64 -0.08 -9.39
N ASN A 111 -11.59 0.23 -8.50
CA ASN A 111 -12.42 1.43 -8.60
C ASN A 111 -11.94 2.58 -7.69
N ALA A 112 -10.83 2.40 -6.96
CA ALA A 112 -10.29 3.49 -6.16
C ALA A 112 -9.83 4.64 -7.08
N GLN A 113 -10.09 5.88 -6.66
CA GLN A 113 -9.78 7.09 -7.42
C GLN A 113 -8.85 8.01 -6.63
N THR A 114 -8.10 8.83 -7.34
CA THR A 114 -7.43 10.00 -6.75
C THR A 114 -8.33 11.21 -6.98
N CYS A 115 -8.94 11.73 -5.94
CA CYS A 115 -9.77 12.91 -6.00
C CYS A 115 -8.90 14.13 -5.71
N VAL A 116 -8.76 14.99 -6.72
CA VAL A 116 -7.94 16.20 -6.65
C VAL A 116 -8.82 17.42 -6.86
N TYR A 117 -8.40 18.53 -6.29
CA TYR A 117 -9.02 19.82 -6.50
C TYR A 117 -7.98 20.80 -6.99
N CYS A 118 -8.35 21.58 -8.00
CA CYS A 118 -7.56 22.68 -8.54
C CYS A 118 -8.53 23.76 -9.02
N TYR A 119 -8.84 24.75 -8.18
CA TYR A 119 -9.80 25.82 -8.49
C TYR A 119 -9.24 27.17 -8.03
N ASN A 120 -9.52 28.23 -8.79
CA ASN A 120 -9.13 29.62 -8.51
C ASN A 120 -7.63 29.85 -8.30
N ALA A 121 -6.81 29.42 -9.26
CA ALA A 121 -5.45 29.92 -9.41
C ALA A 121 -5.38 30.94 -10.57
N PRO A 122 -5.86 32.18 -10.43
CA PRO A 122 -5.45 33.23 -11.37
C PRO A 122 -3.93 33.42 -11.25
N PRO A 123 -3.22 33.79 -12.33
CA PRO A 123 -2.36 32.94 -13.17
C PRO A 123 -1.18 32.19 -12.48
N LEU A 124 -1.20 31.99 -11.15
CA LEU A 124 -0.05 31.51 -10.36
C LEU A 124 0.21 30.00 -10.48
N TYR A 125 -0.80 29.17 -10.78
CA TYR A 125 -0.64 27.71 -10.80
C TYR A 125 -1.23 27.07 -12.06
N VAL A 126 -0.42 26.25 -12.72
CA VAL A 126 -0.79 25.55 -13.96
C VAL A 126 -1.17 24.11 -13.61
N CYS A 127 -2.45 23.86 -13.35
CA CYS A 127 -2.96 22.56 -12.90
C CYS A 127 -2.58 21.39 -13.83
N SER A 128 -2.42 21.65 -15.13
CA SER A 128 -2.01 20.64 -16.12
C SER A 128 -0.56 20.15 -15.97
N THR A 129 0.25 20.80 -15.12
CA THR A 129 1.60 20.32 -14.81
C THR A 129 1.61 19.13 -13.85
N TYR A 130 0.52 18.91 -13.11
CA TYR A 130 0.40 17.81 -12.15
C TYR A 130 -0.08 16.52 -12.81
N GLN A 131 0.48 15.39 -12.40
CA GLN A 131 0.02 14.06 -12.84
C GLN A 131 -1.10 13.49 -11.97
N ASN A 132 -1.44 14.18 -10.88
CA ASN A 132 -2.53 13.85 -9.97
C ASN A 132 -2.42 12.43 -9.40
N GLN A 133 -1.20 11.96 -9.16
CA GLN A 133 -0.96 10.72 -8.42
C GLN A 133 -0.94 11.01 -6.92
N THR A 134 -1.18 10.00 -6.10
CA THR A 134 -1.04 10.11 -4.64
C THR A 134 0.42 9.94 -4.26
N VAL A 135 1.08 11.04 -3.90
CA VAL A 135 2.51 11.07 -3.59
C VAL A 135 2.70 11.65 -2.18
N LEU A 136 3.58 11.02 -1.40
CA LEU A 136 3.83 11.31 0.01
C LEU A 136 5.30 11.71 0.20
N LEU A 137 5.52 12.48 1.27
CA LEU A 137 6.83 12.85 1.78
C LEU A 137 7.07 12.17 3.14
N GLN A 138 8.33 11.84 3.42
CA GLN A 138 8.73 11.13 4.65
C GLN A 138 8.46 11.95 5.91
N SER A 139 8.33 13.27 5.79
CA SER A 139 8.01 14.19 6.87
C SER A 139 6.59 14.06 7.43
N GLY A 140 5.72 13.27 6.80
CA GLY A 140 4.29 13.27 7.09
C GLY A 140 3.48 14.16 6.16
N ALA A 141 4.12 14.92 5.27
CA ALA A 141 3.46 15.76 4.27
C ALA A 141 3.05 14.96 3.02
N MET A 142 2.08 15.47 2.29
CA MET A 142 1.74 15.06 0.92
C MET A 142 2.56 15.90 -0.07
N ASP A 143 2.87 15.36 -1.24
CA ASP A 143 3.50 16.14 -2.33
C ASP A 143 2.43 16.98 -3.04
N VAL A 144 2.21 18.18 -2.52
CA VAL A 144 1.19 19.13 -2.97
C VAL A 144 1.74 20.55 -3.09
N ASP A 145 1.09 21.37 -3.91
CA ASP A 145 1.44 22.79 -4.12
C ASP A 145 0.30 23.72 -3.68
N VAL A 146 -0.41 23.35 -2.62
CA VAL A 146 -1.50 24.16 -2.03
C VAL A 146 -0.97 24.98 -0.85
N PRO A 147 -1.37 26.25 -0.70
CA PRO A 147 -1.03 27.02 0.49
C PRO A 147 -1.47 26.32 1.78
N GLY A 148 -0.56 26.19 2.75
CA GLY A 148 -0.81 25.54 4.04
C GLY A 148 -0.65 24.02 4.05
N ASP A 149 -0.15 23.44 2.96
CA ASP A 149 0.17 22.02 2.77
C ASP A 149 -1.01 21.05 2.96
N GLN A 150 -0.71 19.77 2.78
CA GLN A 150 -1.52 18.64 3.24
C GLN A 150 -0.61 17.60 3.86
N TYR A 151 -1.15 16.85 4.82
CA TYR A 151 -0.39 15.86 5.58
C TYR A 151 -1.13 14.53 5.60
N TRP A 152 -0.40 13.43 5.52
CA TRP A 152 -0.95 12.10 5.77
C TRP A 152 -0.77 11.72 7.25
N PHE A 153 -1.73 10.98 7.79
CA PHE A 153 -1.70 10.52 9.17
C PHE A 153 -2.51 9.24 9.34
N ILE A 154 -2.21 8.50 10.41
CA ILE A 154 -3.02 7.38 10.87
C ILE A 154 -3.94 7.91 11.97
N ASP A 155 -5.24 7.81 11.74
CA ASP A 155 -6.29 8.27 12.65
C ASP A 155 -6.35 7.39 13.90
N PRO A 156 -5.90 7.84 15.09
CA PRO A 156 -5.68 6.94 16.22
C PRO A 156 -6.93 6.18 16.71
N PRO A 157 -8.14 6.79 16.78
CA PRO A 157 -9.35 6.07 17.17
C PRO A 157 -9.72 4.94 16.21
N THR A 158 -9.48 5.11 14.90
CA THR A 158 -9.98 4.18 13.88
C THR A 158 -8.92 3.29 13.25
N GLY A 159 -7.65 3.70 13.33
CA GLY A 159 -6.54 3.13 12.58
C GLY A 159 -6.51 3.53 11.10
N ARG A 160 -7.45 4.34 10.60
CA ARG A 160 -7.57 4.64 9.16
C ARG A 160 -6.41 5.52 8.68
N LEU A 161 -5.83 5.20 7.52
CA LEU A 161 -4.85 6.05 6.85
C LEU A 161 -5.57 7.19 6.10
N ARG A 162 -5.26 8.44 6.44
CA ARG A 162 -6.01 9.64 6.05
C ARG A 162 -5.11 10.78 5.64
N THR A 163 -5.70 11.81 5.03
CA THR A 163 -5.04 13.10 4.79
C THR A 163 -5.77 14.23 5.53
N THR A 164 -5.05 15.31 5.80
CA THR A 164 -5.66 16.58 6.20
C THR A 164 -6.29 17.27 4.98
N GLY A 165 -7.29 18.12 5.20
CA GLY A 165 -7.84 18.97 4.14
C GLY A 165 -6.88 20.08 3.71
N ALA A 166 -6.98 20.51 2.45
CA ALA A 166 -6.14 21.59 1.89
C ALA A 166 -6.39 22.93 2.57
N GLY A 167 -5.33 23.72 2.76
CA GLY A 167 -5.41 25.06 3.35
C GLY A 167 -5.94 25.08 4.79
N LYS A 168 -6.10 23.91 5.42
CA LYS A 168 -6.56 23.73 6.79
C LYS A 168 -5.46 23.09 7.62
N GLY A 169 -4.23 23.61 7.53
CA GLY A 169 -3.09 23.28 8.41
C GLY A 169 -3.32 23.53 9.92
N ALA A 170 -4.57 23.63 10.36
CA ALA A 170 -5.01 23.74 11.75
C ALA A 170 -6.09 22.69 12.13
N GLY A 171 -6.29 21.65 11.31
CA GLY A 171 -7.31 20.61 11.51
C GLY A 171 -6.84 19.39 12.29
N TYR A 172 -7.81 18.57 12.71
CA TYR A 172 -7.58 17.22 13.21
C TYR A 172 -6.70 16.43 12.23
N GLY A 173 -5.64 15.79 12.73
CA GLY A 173 -4.71 14.99 11.92
C GLY A 173 -3.27 15.53 11.89
N LEU A 174 -3.08 16.86 11.91
CA LEU A 174 -1.73 17.45 11.83
C LEU A 174 -0.82 17.02 12.99
N SER A 175 -1.36 16.95 14.20
CA SER A 175 -0.63 16.46 15.38
C SER A 175 -0.19 14.99 15.27
N TYR A 176 -0.69 14.26 14.28
CA TYR A 176 -0.39 12.85 14.01
C TYR A 176 0.33 12.65 12.68
N ALA A 177 0.60 13.73 11.93
CA ALA A 177 1.27 13.66 10.63
C ALA A 177 2.60 12.91 10.75
N GLY A 178 2.76 11.84 9.95
CA GLY A 178 3.96 11.01 9.96
C GLY A 178 4.26 10.22 11.24
N LYS A 179 3.51 10.42 12.34
CA LYS A 179 3.89 9.88 13.65
C LYS A 179 3.76 8.36 13.69
N ASN A 180 4.73 7.73 14.36
CA ASN A 180 4.83 6.28 14.56
C ASN A 180 4.93 5.45 13.27
N ALA A 181 5.10 6.09 12.11
CA ALA A 181 5.43 5.41 10.87
C ALA A 181 6.94 5.14 10.80
N THR A 182 7.31 3.97 10.29
CA THR A 182 8.68 3.65 9.89
C THR A 182 8.67 3.35 8.41
N ILE A 183 9.46 4.09 7.64
CA ILE A 183 9.48 4.01 6.18
C ILE A 183 10.86 3.53 5.78
N TYR A 184 10.95 2.36 5.15
CA TYR A 184 12.18 1.89 4.54
C TYR A 184 12.29 2.43 3.11
N HIS A 185 13.50 2.77 2.66
CA HIS A 185 13.75 3.23 1.30
C HIS A 185 13.43 2.12 0.30
N ASP A 186 12.51 2.40 -0.63
CA ASP A 186 11.96 1.41 -1.57
C ASP A 186 11.52 0.10 -0.89
N GLY A 187 10.96 0.23 0.32
CA GLY A 187 10.64 -0.90 1.18
C GLY A 187 9.38 -0.66 2.00
N TYR A 188 9.28 -1.34 3.13
CA TYR A 188 8.05 -1.43 3.91
C TYR A 188 7.68 -0.08 4.53
N PHE A 189 6.39 0.25 4.45
CA PHE A 189 5.78 1.33 5.20
C PHE A 189 5.08 0.69 6.42
N SER A 190 5.72 0.76 7.60
CA SER A 190 5.22 0.17 8.85
C SER A 190 4.58 1.23 9.74
N TYR A 191 3.66 0.83 10.60
CA TYR A 191 3.12 1.65 11.68
C TYR A 191 3.25 0.93 13.01
N THR A 192 3.89 1.56 14.01
CA THR A 192 4.10 0.98 15.36
C THR A 192 4.75 -0.41 15.36
N GLY A 193 5.54 -0.74 14.35
CA GLY A 193 6.22 -2.04 14.22
C GLY A 193 5.31 -3.19 13.81
N THR A 194 4.08 -2.93 13.35
CA THR A 194 3.22 -3.98 12.78
C THR A 194 3.80 -4.48 11.47
N SER A 195 3.59 -5.77 11.18
CA SER A 195 4.06 -6.43 9.95
C SER A 195 3.03 -6.45 8.82
N TYR A 196 1.84 -5.89 9.05
CA TYR A 196 0.76 -5.81 8.07
C TYR A 196 -0.11 -4.57 8.28
N TRP A 197 -0.87 -4.26 7.23
CA TRP A 197 -2.00 -3.34 7.19
C TRP A 197 -3.27 -4.10 6.84
N LEU A 198 -4.42 -3.45 7.00
CA LEU A 198 -5.72 -3.99 6.68
C LEU A 198 -6.32 -3.23 5.49
N ALA A 199 -6.73 -3.94 4.46
CA ALA A 199 -7.57 -3.44 3.38
C ALA A 199 -9.00 -3.92 3.60
N CYS A 200 -9.89 -3.01 3.98
CA CYS A 200 -11.28 -3.34 4.31
C CYS A 200 -12.21 -2.80 3.23
N LEU A 201 -13.04 -3.66 2.64
CA LEU A 201 -13.97 -3.27 1.58
C LEU A 201 -14.89 -2.15 2.08
N ASP A 202 -15.04 -1.11 1.25
CA ASP A 202 -16.01 -0.05 1.47
C ASP A 202 -17.42 -0.58 1.17
N PRO A 203 -18.36 -0.56 2.14
CA PRO A 203 -19.70 -1.12 1.92
C PRO A 203 -20.54 -0.32 0.92
N THR A 204 -20.13 0.91 0.59
CA THR A 204 -20.83 1.81 -0.32
C THR A 204 -20.25 1.80 -1.73
N GLN A 205 -19.04 1.25 -1.92
CA GLN A 205 -18.32 1.30 -3.19
C GLN A 205 -17.78 -0.08 -3.57
N SER A 206 -18.19 -0.57 -4.74
CA SER A 206 -17.70 -1.84 -5.26
C SER A 206 -16.19 -1.76 -5.55
N GLN A 207 -15.42 -2.73 -5.05
CA GLN A 207 -13.97 -2.86 -5.29
C GLN A 207 -13.14 -1.64 -4.86
N VAL A 208 -13.56 -0.94 -3.81
CA VAL A 208 -12.77 0.08 -3.12
C VAL A 208 -12.54 -0.39 -1.70
N TYR A 209 -11.29 -0.37 -1.25
CA TYR A 209 -10.88 -0.85 0.06
C TYR A 209 -10.18 0.28 0.81
N ASN A 210 -10.69 0.59 1.98
CA ASN A 210 -10.10 1.54 2.90
C ASN A 210 -8.87 0.91 3.59
N ILE A 211 -7.81 1.70 3.78
CA ILE A 211 -6.56 1.22 4.36
C ILE A 211 -6.47 1.59 5.85
N TYR A 212 -6.17 0.60 6.70
CA TYR A 212 -6.04 0.76 8.15
C TYR A 212 -4.76 0.14 8.71
N ALA A 213 -4.16 0.81 9.69
CA ALA A 213 -3.28 0.18 10.65
C ALA A 213 -4.12 -0.65 11.65
N PRO A 214 -3.62 -1.80 12.15
CA PRO A 214 -4.37 -2.67 13.06
C PRO A 214 -4.35 -2.13 14.51
N ILE A 215 -4.85 -0.92 14.71
CA ILE A 215 -4.99 -0.22 16.00
C ILE A 215 -6.39 0.34 16.16
N GLY A 216 -6.71 0.88 17.34
CA GLY A 216 -8.03 1.48 17.62
C GLY A 216 -9.16 0.50 17.31
N SER A 217 -10.22 0.98 16.65
CA SER A 217 -11.32 0.11 16.22
C SER A 217 -10.93 -0.91 15.14
N ALA A 218 -9.80 -0.75 14.45
CA ALA A 218 -9.33 -1.68 13.42
C ALA A 218 -8.54 -2.88 14.00
N ALA A 219 -8.08 -2.83 15.25
CA ALA A 219 -7.24 -3.87 15.85
C ALA A 219 -7.88 -5.27 15.87
N GLY A 220 -9.21 -5.34 15.97
CA GLY A 220 -9.99 -6.59 16.00
C GLY A 220 -10.67 -6.96 14.69
N ARG A 221 -10.42 -6.23 13.59
CA ARG A 221 -11.11 -6.50 12.33
C ARG A 221 -10.61 -7.78 11.68
N THR A 222 -11.54 -8.68 11.43
CA THR A 222 -11.31 -9.95 10.71
C THR A 222 -11.95 -9.96 9.33
N ASP A 223 -12.72 -8.92 9.00
CA ASP A 223 -13.44 -8.72 7.73
C ASP A 223 -12.58 -8.00 6.67
N CYS A 224 -11.27 -7.90 6.90
CA CYS A 224 -10.34 -7.18 6.05
C CYS A 224 -9.24 -8.11 5.55
N GLU A 225 -8.77 -7.84 4.33
CA GLU A 225 -7.59 -8.49 3.79
C GLU A 225 -6.34 -7.92 4.47
N ARG A 226 -5.42 -8.81 4.86
CA ARG A 226 -4.10 -8.37 5.35
C ARG A 226 -3.20 -8.07 4.16
N ILE A 227 -2.66 -6.86 4.14
CA ILE A 227 -1.83 -6.36 3.04
C ILE A 227 -0.49 -5.85 3.57
N LYS A 228 0.50 -5.71 2.68
CA LYS A 228 1.68 -4.88 2.92
C LYS A 228 1.56 -3.58 2.13
N LEU A 229 2.13 -2.53 2.69
CA LEU A 229 2.36 -1.26 2.00
C LEU A 229 3.86 -1.11 1.80
N ALA A 230 4.30 -0.93 0.56
CA ALA A 230 5.67 -0.60 0.23
C ALA A 230 5.75 0.83 -0.28
N ALA A 231 6.68 1.61 0.26
CA ALA A 231 7.07 2.89 -0.30
C ALA A 231 7.86 2.63 -1.58
N VAL A 232 7.43 3.23 -2.69
CA VAL A 232 8.12 3.16 -3.98
C VAL A 232 8.48 4.59 -4.37
N SER A 233 9.77 4.89 -4.45
CA SER A 233 10.27 6.23 -4.73
C SER A 233 9.81 6.73 -6.10
N THR A 234 9.57 8.04 -6.20
CA THR A 234 9.43 8.77 -7.45
C THR A 234 10.43 9.90 -7.52
N THR A 235 10.92 10.16 -8.74
CA THR A 235 11.87 11.23 -9.04
C THR A 235 11.20 12.43 -9.71
N ASN A 236 9.91 12.37 -10.00
CA ASN A 236 9.19 13.44 -10.67
C ASN A 236 8.56 14.41 -9.65
N PRO A 237 9.05 15.66 -9.53
CA PRO A 237 8.58 16.63 -8.54
C PRO A 237 7.17 17.19 -8.82
N LYS A 238 6.53 16.78 -9.93
CA LYS A 238 5.15 17.17 -10.29
C LYS A 238 4.23 15.96 -10.46
N GLU A 239 4.64 14.80 -9.96
CA GLU A 239 3.79 13.60 -10.01
C GLU A 239 2.59 13.69 -9.04
N GLY A 240 2.72 14.47 -7.96
CA GLY A 240 1.64 14.75 -7.01
C GLY A 240 0.47 15.55 -7.59
N ALA A 241 -0.19 16.33 -6.74
CA ALA A 241 -1.38 17.10 -7.10
C ALA A 241 -1.27 18.54 -6.60
N TYR A 242 -2.12 19.44 -7.08
CA TYR A 242 -2.28 20.73 -6.39
C TYR A 242 -2.85 20.52 -4.98
N SER A 243 -3.90 19.73 -4.84
CA SER A 243 -4.52 19.34 -3.56
C SER A 243 -5.30 18.04 -3.74
N TYR A 244 -5.30 17.19 -2.71
CA TYR A 244 -6.21 16.05 -2.60
C TYR A 244 -7.49 16.41 -1.85
N THR A 245 -8.61 15.76 -2.16
CA THR A 245 -9.92 15.99 -1.50
C THR A 245 -10.58 14.70 -1.11
#